data_AF-A0A225UQ75-F1
#
_entry.id   AF-A0A225UQ75-F1
#
_cell.length_a   1.000
_cell.length_b   1.000
_cell.length_c   1.000
_cell.angle_alpha   90.00
_cell.angle_beta   90.00
_cell.angle_gamma   90.00
#
_symmetry.space_group_name_H-M   'P 1'
#
loop_
_entity.id
_entity.type
_entity.pdbx_description
1 polymer ?
#
loop_
_entity_poly.entity_id
_entity_poly.type
_entity_poly.pdbx_seq_one_letter_code
_entity_poly.pdbx_strand_id
1 'polypeptide(L)' 'MAYGHEHFIDAERAGNESTFFNYACSANCVEEEWAVVGVYRIGILAQREITAGEELAFNYGRGYNLRSCRCTTCAK' A
#
# COMPACT_ATOMS: atom_id res chain seq x y z
N MET A 1 4.04 5.02 -6.49
CA MET A 1 4.78 4.41 -5.35
C MET A 1 6.26 4.35 -5.69
N ALA A 2 7.13 4.87 -4.83
CA ALA A 2 8.57 4.85 -5.10
C ALA A 2 9.14 3.44 -4.84
N TYR A 3 10.15 3.05 -5.62
CA TYR A 3 10.98 1.88 -5.34
C TYR A 3 12.42 2.13 -5.77
N GLY A 4 13.39 1.59 -5.05
CA GLY A 4 14.80 1.91 -5.29
C GLY A 4 15.10 3.42 -5.12
N HIS A 5 16.13 3.93 -5.81
CA HIS A 5 16.59 5.32 -5.60
C HIS A 5 15.88 6.35 -6.49
N GLU A 6 15.43 5.97 -7.70
CA GLU A 6 14.90 6.93 -8.70
C GLU A 6 13.73 6.37 -9.53
N HIS A 7 13.06 5.31 -9.06
CA HIS A 7 11.96 4.69 -9.80
C HIS A 7 10.62 4.85 -9.09
N PHE A 8 9.56 4.97 -9.91
CA PHE A 8 8.20 5.14 -9.45
C PHE A 8 7.26 4.23 -10.26
N ILE A 9 6.38 3.52 -9.56
CA ILE A 9 5.24 2.81 -10.13
C ILE A 9 4.08 3.80 -10.27
N ASP A 10 3.60 3.95 -11.51
CA ASP A 10 2.40 4.70 -11.89
C ASP A 10 1.30 3.71 -12.27
N ALA A 11 0.36 3.52 -11.34
CA ALA A 11 -0.77 2.60 -11.53
C ALA A 11 -2.03 3.29 -12.09
N GLU A 12 -2.00 4.61 -12.32
CA GLU A 12 -3.12 5.34 -12.95
C GLU A 12 -3.25 4.96 -14.43
N ARG A 13 -2.12 4.71 -15.08
CA ARG A 13 -2.07 4.33 -16.51
C ARG A 13 -2.22 2.84 -16.76
N ALA A 14 -1.64 2.02 -15.89
CA ALA A 14 -1.70 0.56 -15.96
C ALA A 14 -1.48 -0.03 -14.56
N GLY A 15 -2.49 -0.71 -14.02
CA GLY A 15 -2.49 -1.25 -12.66
C GLY A 15 -3.18 -2.60 -12.55
N ASN A 16 -3.39 -3.04 -11.31
CA ASN A 16 -4.13 -4.25 -10.95
C ASN A 16 -4.99 -3.96 -9.70
N GLU A 17 -5.53 -4.99 -9.04
CA GLU A 17 -6.42 -4.84 -7.88
C GLU A 17 -5.78 -4.08 -6.70
N SER A 18 -4.45 -4.01 -6.63
CA SER A 18 -3.75 -3.26 -5.59
C SER A 18 -4.00 -1.75 -5.66
N THR A 19 -4.50 -1.21 -6.78
CA THR A 19 -4.84 0.22 -6.90
C THR A 19 -5.98 0.66 -5.99
N PHE A 20 -6.77 -0.28 -5.49
CA PHE A 20 -7.92 0.00 -4.63
C PHE A 20 -7.60 -0.06 -3.13
N PHE A 21 -6.39 -0.46 -2.76
CA PHE A 21 -6.00 -0.58 -1.36
C PHE A 21 -5.86 0.82 -0.77
N ASN A 22 -6.59 1.09 0.31
CA ASN A 22 -6.63 2.41 0.91
C ASN A 22 -5.52 2.62 1.94
N TYR A 23 -5.35 3.88 2.32
CA TYR A 23 -4.55 4.26 3.47
C TYR A 23 -5.29 3.96 4.78
N ALA A 24 -4.57 3.37 5.74
CA ALA A 24 -5.01 3.30 7.13
C ALA A 24 -3.88 3.61 8.11
N CYS A 25 -4.21 4.30 9.22
CA CYS A 25 -3.28 4.53 10.32
C CYS A 25 -2.93 3.23 11.06
N SER A 26 -3.89 2.31 11.15
CA SER A 26 -3.72 0.94 11.65
C SER A 26 -3.90 -0.03 10.48
N ALA A 27 -2.91 -0.06 9.60
CA ALA A 27 -2.86 -0.95 8.44
C ALA A 27 -2.76 -2.44 8.82
N ASN A 28 -3.35 -3.30 8.00
CA ASN A 28 -3.21 -4.76 8.10
C ASN A 28 -2.24 -5.33 7.05
N CYS A 29 -1.82 -4.52 6.08
CA CYS A 29 -0.82 -4.86 5.08
C CYS A 29 0.40 -3.92 5.13
N VAL A 30 1.53 -4.37 4.60
CA VAL A 30 2.78 -3.62 4.43
C VAL A 30 3.33 -3.83 3.02
N GLU A 31 3.97 -2.81 2.46
CA GLU A 31 4.69 -2.91 1.20
C GLU A 31 6.13 -3.39 1.39
N GLU A 32 6.60 -4.26 0.49
CA GLU A 32 7.98 -4.75 0.47
C GLU A 32 8.57 -4.70 -0.96
N GLU A 33 9.87 -4.39 -1.06
CA GLU A 33 10.61 -4.40 -2.32
C GLU A 33 11.25 -5.77 -2.59
N TRP A 34 10.88 -6.41 -3.69
CA TRP A 34 11.36 -7.74 -4.06
C TRP A 34 12.08 -7.72 -5.41
N ALA A 35 13.23 -8.40 -5.50
CA ALA A 35 13.89 -8.66 -6.76
C ALA A 35 13.37 -9.98 -7.36
N VAL A 36 12.59 -9.89 -8.44
CA VAL A 36 12.02 -11.05 -9.14
C VAL A 36 12.68 -11.17 -10.50
N VAL A 37 13.54 -12.17 -10.66
CA VAL A 37 14.32 -12.39 -11.91
C VAL A 37 15.12 -11.15 -12.30
N GLY A 38 15.74 -10.50 -11.31
CA GLY A 38 16.56 -9.29 -11.51
C GLY A 38 15.77 -8.00 -11.74
N VAL A 39 14.44 -8.03 -11.69
CA VAL A 39 13.57 -6.85 -11.80
C VAL A 39 12.91 -6.56 -10.46
N TYR A 40 13.01 -5.31 -9.99
CA TYR A 40 12.36 -4.89 -8.75
C TYR A 40 10.83 -4.83 -8.92
N ARG A 41 10.12 -5.28 -7.89
CA ARG A 41 8.67 -5.25 -7.76
C ARG A 41 8.29 -4.88 -6.34
N ILE A 42 7.08 -4.35 -6.18
CA ILE A 42 6.49 -4.18 -4.86
C ILE A 42 5.48 -5.28 -4.59
N GLY A 43 5.65 -5.96 -3.46
CA GLY A 43 4.64 -6.86 -2.90
C GLY A 43 3.88 -6.16 -1.78
N ILE A 44 2.58 -6.43 -1.67
CA ILE A 44 1.78 -6.04 -0.50
C ILE A 44 1.54 -7.31 0.32
N LEU A 45 2.04 -7.34 1.54
CA LEU A 45 2.01 -8.50 2.42
C LEU A 45 1.15 -8.24 3.65
N ALA A 46 0.47 -9.28 4.13
CA ALA A 46 -0.30 -9.21 5.36
C ALA A 46 0.64 -9.18 6.58
N GLN A 47 0.40 -8.23 7.51
CA GLN A 47 1.14 -8.12 8.77
C GLN A 47 0.55 -9.00 9.89
N ARG A 48 -0.68 -9.47 9.69
CA ARG A 48 -1.43 -10.35 10.59
C ARG A 48 -2.45 -11.17 9.81
N GLU A 49 -3.12 -12.11 10.47
CA GLU A 49 -4.29 -12.77 9.89
C GLU A 49 -5.39 -11.74 9.58
N ILE A 50 -6.03 -11.94 8.42
CA ILE A 50 -7.07 -11.05 7.87
C ILE A 50 -8.33 -11.88 7.68
N THR A 51 -9.43 -11.38 8.21
CA THR A 51 -10.72 -12.08 8.13
C THR A 51 -11.41 -11.79 6.80
N ALA A 52 -12.24 -12.73 6.32
CA ALA A 52 -12.97 -12.53 5.07
C ALA A 52 -13.91 -11.31 5.17
N GLY A 53 -13.84 -10.42 4.19
CA GLY A 53 -14.60 -9.17 4.16
C GLY A 53 -13.95 -7.99 4.88
N GLU A 54 -12.80 -8.19 5.52
CA GLU A 54 -11.98 -7.10 6.03
C GLU A 54 -11.29 -6.35 4.89
N GLU A 55 -11.34 -5.01 4.91
CA GLU A 55 -10.67 -4.17 3.92
C GLU A 55 -9.15 -4.29 4.06
N LEU A 56 -8.45 -4.48 2.94
CA LEU A 56 -6.99 -4.46 2.89
C LEU A 56 -6.49 -3.01 2.78
N ALA A 57 -5.61 -2.63 3.71
CA ALA A 57 -5.07 -1.28 3.78
C ALA A 57 -3.60 -1.29 4.22
N PHE A 58 -2.83 -0.36 3.66
CA PHE A 58 -1.41 -0.17 3.98
C PHE A 58 -1.09 1.31 4.17
N ASN A 59 0.11 1.62 4.68
CA ASN A 59 0.52 3.01 4.91
C ASN A 59 1.23 3.53 3.64
N TYR A 60 0.78 4.66 3.10
CA TYR A 60 1.36 5.24 1.87
C TYR A 60 2.74 5.89 2.08
N GLY A 61 3.26 5.88 3.30
CA GLY A 61 4.56 6.43 3.66
C GLY A 61 4.51 7.89 4.11
N ARG A 62 5.62 8.38 4.70
CA ARG A 62 5.72 9.72 5.33
C ARG A 62 5.51 10.90 4.38
N GLY A 63 5.68 10.70 3.07
CA GLY A 63 5.55 11.76 2.06
C GLY A 63 4.12 12.01 1.59
N TYR A 64 3.17 11.15 1.97
CA TYR A 64 1.80 11.28 1.49
C TYR A 64 1.03 12.34 2.28
N ASN A 65 0.75 13.48 1.64
CA ASN A 65 0.01 14.59 2.24
C ASN A 65 -1.49 14.28 2.31
N LEU A 66 -1.87 13.56 3.36
CA LEU A 66 -3.24 13.17 3.60
C LEU A 66 -4.01 14.34 4.23
N ARG A 67 -4.84 15.05 3.43
CA ARG A 67 -5.59 16.24 3.90
C ARG A 67 -6.53 15.95 5.08
N SER A 68 -7.19 14.80 5.06
CA SER A 68 -8.05 14.32 6.15
C SER A 68 -8.11 12.79 6.11
N CYS A 69 -7.62 12.13 7.15
CA CYS A 69 -7.69 10.68 7.24
C CYS A 69 -9.12 10.22 7.56
N ARG A 70 -9.64 9.29 6.75
CA ARG A 70 -10.98 8.70 6.92
C ARG A 70 -10.93 7.21 7.21
N CYS A 71 -9.77 6.69 7.62
CA CYS A 71 -9.69 5.30 8.07
C CYS A 71 -10.50 5.10 9.35
N THR A 72 -10.85 3.85 9.64
CA THR A 72 -11.63 3.46 10.83
C THR A 72 -10.97 3.84 12.16
N THR A 73 -9.66 4.06 12.18
CA THR A 73 -8.92 4.53 13.36
C THR A 73 -9.12 6.03 13.62
N CYS A 74 -9.23 6.86 12.57
CA CYS A 74 -9.31 8.32 12.68
C CYS A 74 -10.72 8.89 12.55
N ALA A 75 -11.66 8.13 12.00
CA ALA A 75 -13.06 8.56 11.84
C ALA A 75 -13.90 8.41 13.14
N LYS A 76 -13.24 8.16 14.29
CA LYS A 76 -13.85 8.18 15.62
C LYS A 76 -13.62 9.55 16.25
#